data_AF-X1RUI9-F1
#
_entry.id   AF-X1RUI9-F1
#
_cell.length_a   1.000
_cell.length_b   1.000
_cell.length_c   1.000
_cell.angle_alpha   90.00
_cell.angle_beta   90.00
_cell.angle_gamma   90.00
#
_symmetry.space_group_name_H-M   'P 1'
#
loop_
_entity.id
_entity.type
_entity.pdbx_description
1 polymer ?
#
loop_
_entity_poly.entity_id
_entity_poly.type
_entity_poly.pdbx_seq_one_letter_code
_entity_poly.pdbx_strand_id
1 'polypeptide(L)'
;QGIVIAACSLVDPFIDFSDYDQDGDGIVDAIFIVHAGPGAEETGNIHYVWSHQWQLSNTGSGCPGPYHTDDGVDIDQYSMEPERFETVTGRITVGVFAHEFGHVLGLPDLYDRDRSTYGIGWFGIMAAGSWGDANGQGLPGEYPTHFCVWSKYQLGFVSPVEIGRHGISKLEHEWVANAANNDDAYCLLDDPNGPDWDWSGSTGEYFLVENRFRTGFDKSLPGDGLLILHCDDSRTHNDNEEHPLVGIMQGDGDGDFLLPDLGTGEDLWKNATYGFGDSSNPRKPVW
;
A
#
# COMPACT_ATOMS: atom_id res chain seq x y z
N GLN A 1 16.19 -13.07 7.73
CA GLN A 1 17.40 -12.26 8.02
C GLN A 1 18.70 -13.03 7.80
N GLY A 2 19.02 -14.14 8.49
CA GLY A 2 20.29 -14.87 8.24
C GLY A 2 20.52 -15.38 6.79
N ILE A 3 19.42 -15.67 6.07
CA ILE A 3 19.45 -16.01 4.63
C ILE A 3 19.98 -14.85 3.79
N VAL A 4 19.64 -13.60 4.13
CA VAL A 4 20.05 -12.39 3.40
C VAL A 4 21.56 -12.24 3.44
N ILE A 5 22.15 -12.30 4.63
CA ILE A 5 23.61 -12.24 4.83
C ILE A 5 24.32 -13.33 4.03
N ALA A 6 23.82 -14.57 4.11
CA ALA A 6 24.41 -15.68 3.38
C ALA A 6 24.33 -15.47 1.86
N ALA A 7 23.19 -15.02 1.35
CA ALA A 7 23.00 -14.74 -0.07
C ALA A 7 23.94 -13.63 -0.55
N CYS A 8 23.99 -12.50 0.17
CA CYS A 8 24.88 -11.38 -0.15
C CYS A 8 26.35 -11.82 -0.19
N SER A 9 26.81 -12.54 0.84
CA SER A 9 28.19 -13.03 0.90
C SER A 9 28.60 -13.98 -0.23
N LEU A 10 27.65 -14.70 -0.81
CA LEU A 10 27.92 -15.62 -1.92
C LEU A 10 28.00 -14.89 -3.27
N VAL A 11 27.32 -13.75 -3.40
CA VAL A 11 27.26 -13.00 -4.66
C VAL A 11 28.21 -11.81 -4.70
N ASP A 12 28.65 -11.30 -3.55
CA ASP A 12 29.58 -10.17 -3.39
C ASP A 12 30.81 -10.25 -4.30
N PRO A 13 31.50 -11.41 -4.47
CA PRO A 13 32.64 -11.48 -5.37
C PRO A 13 32.32 -11.32 -6.87
N PHE A 14 31.04 -11.25 -7.24
CA PHE A 14 30.56 -11.26 -8.62
C PHE A 14 29.71 -10.03 -9.00
N ILE A 15 29.29 -9.24 -8.02
CA ILE A 15 28.41 -8.08 -8.19
C ILE A 15 29.11 -6.90 -7.55
N ASP A 16 29.24 -5.80 -8.28
CA ASP A 16 29.61 -4.52 -7.69
C ASP A 16 28.35 -3.90 -7.09
N PHE A 17 28.23 -3.91 -5.77
CA PHE A 17 27.06 -3.38 -5.08
C PHE A 17 26.99 -1.85 -5.11
N SER A 18 28.10 -1.16 -5.35
CA SER A 18 28.11 0.30 -5.44
C SER A 18 27.31 0.82 -6.65
N ASP A 19 27.08 -0.02 -7.67
CA ASP A 19 26.18 0.30 -8.79
C ASP A 19 24.70 0.47 -8.37
N TYR A 20 24.34 0.05 -7.16
CA TYR A 20 22.96 0.05 -6.64
C TYR A 20 22.74 1.03 -5.47
N ASP A 21 23.70 1.93 -5.23
CA ASP A 21 23.58 3.09 -4.34
C ASP A 21 23.45 4.33 -5.24
N GLN A 22 22.22 4.67 -5.67
CA GLN A 22 22.01 5.73 -6.67
C GLN A 22 22.01 7.13 -6.07
N ASP A 23 21.77 7.26 -4.76
CA ASP A 23 21.77 8.55 -4.08
C ASP A 23 23.10 8.85 -3.36
N GLY A 24 24.00 7.87 -3.26
CA GLY A 24 25.36 8.00 -2.75
C GLY A 24 25.43 8.07 -1.24
N ASP A 25 24.43 7.55 -0.53
CA ASP A 25 24.39 7.54 0.93
C ASP A 25 25.25 6.42 1.57
N GLY A 26 25.80 5.54 0.74
CA GLY A 26 26.62 4.40 1.14
C GLY A 26 25.81 3.15 1.44
N ILE A 27 24.52 3.10 1.10
CA ILE A 27 23.62 1.98 1.30
C ILE A 27 23.03 1.56 -0.06
N VAL A 28 22.92 0.25 -0.29
CA VAL A 28 22.22 -0.27 -1.47
C VAL A 28 20.72 0.07 -1.37
N ASP A 29 20.18 0.74 -2.39
CA ASP A 29 18.82 1.29 -2.39
C ASP A 29 17.74 0.21 -2.19
N ALA A 30 17.89 -0.93 -2.88
CA ALA A 30 16.91 -2.00 -2.87
C ALA A 30 17.52 -3.36 -3.24
N ILE A 31 17.24 -4.39 -2.43
CA ILE A 31 17.56 -5.78 -2.77
C ILE A 31 16.35 -6.68 -2.52
N PHE A 32 16.09 -7.58 -3.46
CA PHE A 32 15.02 -8.57 -3.40
C PHE A 32 15.63 -9.97 -3.30
N ILE A 33 15.30 -10.68 -2.22
CA ILE A 33 15.81 -12.02 -1.93
C ILE A 33 14.70 -13.04 -2.15
N VAL A 34 14.77 -13.75 -3.27
CA VAL A 34 13.82 -14.82 -3.57
C VAL A 34 14.25 -16.11 -2.88
N HIS A 35 13.45 -16.60 -1.93
CA HIS A 35 13.72 -17.85 -1.23
C HIS A 35 13.02 -19.03 -1.90
N ALA A 36 13.63 -20.22 -1.80
CA ALA A 36 13.03 -21.44 -2.34
C ALA A 36 11.73 -21.80 -1.60
N GLY A 37 10.75 -22.29 -2.36
CA GLY A 37 9.46 -22.73 -1.82
C GLY A 37 8.41 -21.63 -1.66
N PRO A 38 7.29 -21.94 -0.98
CA PRO A 38 6.15 -21.04 -0.82
C PRO A 38 6.30 -20.07 0.37
N GLY A 39 5.55 -18.98 0.29
CA GLY A 39 5.45 -17.98 1.33
C GLY A 39 4.40 -18.33 2.39
N ALA A 40 4.58 -17.82 3.60
CA ALA A 40 3.62 -17.99 4.69
C ALA A 40 2.35 -17.15 4.47
N GLU A 41 2.42 -16.08 3.69
CA GLU A 41 1.29 -15.21 3.34
C GLU A 41 0.17 -15.95 2.60
N GLU A 42 0.49 -16.99 1.82
CA GLU A 42 -0.50 -17.80 1.12
C GLU A 42 -1.20 -18.80 2.05
N THR A 43 -0.46 -19.36 3.01
CA THR A 43 -0.89 -20.58 3.74
C THR A 43 -1.12 -20.37 5.23
N GLY A 44 -0.61 -19.28 5.81
CA GLY A 44 -0.51 -19.07 7.24
C GLY A 44 0.46 -20.01 7.96
N ASN A 45 1.25 -20.81 7.24
CA ASN A 45 2.15 -21.79 7.84
C ASN A 45 3.35 -21.10 8.49
N ILE A 46 3.44 -21.18 9.82
CA ILE A 46 4.50 -20.58 10.64
C ILE A 46 5.91 -21.15 10.38
N HIS A 47 6.02 -22.23 9.61
CA HIS A 47 7.30 -22.81 9.20
C HIS A 47 7.79 -22.31 7.84
N TYR A 48 6.97 -21.53 7.13
CA TYR A 48 7.37 -20.82 5.92
C TYR A 48 7.81 -19.41 6.27
N VAL A 49 8.58 -18.80 5.37
CA VAL A 49 8.95 -17.39 5.48
C VAL A 49 7.77 -16.56 5.00
N TRP A 50 7.34 -15.58 5.78
CA TRP A 50 6.35 -14.59 5.35
C TRP A 50 7.09 -13.54 4.52
N SER A 51 6.55 -13.12 3.38
CA SER A 51 7.17 -12.04 2.58
C SER A 51 7.26 -10.74 3.37
N HIS A 52 8.42 -10.06 3.35
CA HIS A 52 8.58 -8.81 4.10
C HIS A 52 9.78 -7.99 3.61
N GLN A 53 9.60 -6.67 3.66
CA GLN A 53 10.67 -5.70 3.76
C GLN A 53 11.14 -5.55 5.21
N TRP A 54 12.46 -5.49 5.44
CA TRP A 54 13.01 -5.21 6.76
C TRP A 54 14.43 -4.64 6.71
N GLN A 55 14.90 -4.16 7.85
CA GLN A 55 16.26 -3.68 8.06
C GLN A 55 17.11 -4.67 8.88
N LEU A 56 18.29 -5.03 8.38
CA LEU A 56 19.21 -5.93 9.07
C LEU A 56 19.77 -5.32 10.36
N SER A 57 19.84 -4.00 10.45
CA SER A 57 20.27 -3.19 11.60
C SER A 57 19.19 -2.97 12.67
N ASN A 58 17.95 -3.40 12.43
CA ASN A 58 16.85 -3.20 13.36
C ASN A 58 17.17 -3.83 14.75
N THR A 59 16.59 -3.27 15.81
CA THR A 59 16.78 -3.75 17.20
C THR A 59 16.03 -5.05 17.53
N GLY A 60 15.27 -5.60 16.58
CA GLY A 60 14.53 -6.85 16.72
C GLY A 60 15.41 -8.09 16.97
N SER A 61 14.79 -9.14 17.50
CA SER A 61 15.47 -10.42 17.72
C SER A 61 15.86 -11.06 16.39
N GLY A 62 17.13 -11.43 16.24
CA GLY A 62 17.64 -12.11 15.04
C GLY A 62 18.24 -11.19 13.97
N CYS A 63 18.24 -9.88 14.20
CA CYS A 63 18.84 -8.87 13.31
C CYS A 63 20.38 -8.89 13.45
N PRO A 64 21.12 -9.21 12.37
CA PRO A 64 22.57 -9.40 12.43
C PRO A 64 23.38 -8.10 12.34
N GLY A 65 22.75 -6.97 12.03
CA GLY A 65 23.42 -5.75 11.55
C GLY A 65 23.55 -5.74 10.01
N PRO A 66 23.87 -4.57 9.43
CA PRO A 66 24.10 -4.44 7.99
C PRO A 66 25.16 -5.42 7.47
N TYR A 67 25.02 -5.83 6.21
CA TYR A 67 26.08 -6.53 5.50
C TYR A 67 27.02 -5.51 4.86
N HIS A 68 28.29 -5.54 5.25
CA HIS A 68 29.33 -4.70 4.67
C HIS A 68 29.89 -5.38 3.40
N THR A 69 29.70 -4.76 2.24
CA THR A 69 30.19 -5.29 0.95
C THR A 69 31.68 -5.01 0.76
N ASP A 70 32.31 -5.68 -0.21
CA ASP A 70 33.69 -5.39 -0.62
C ASP A 70 33.80 -4.10 -1.47
N ASP A 71 32.67 -3.48 -1.85
CA ASP A 71 32.58 -2.32 -2.74
C ASP A 71 32.41 -0.98 -2.01
N GLY A 72 32.41 -0.99 -0.67
CA GLY A 72 32.35 0.21 0.16
C GLY A 72 30.94 0.77 0.39
N VAL A 73 29.91 0.00 0.07
CA VAL A 73 28.50 0.26 0.43
C VAL A 73 27.97 -0.85 1.34
N ASP A 74 26.92 -0.54 2.10
CA ASP A 74 26.27 -1.49 3.01
C ASP A 74 24.93 -1.95 2.45
N ILE A 75 24.57 -3.21 2.72
CA ILE A 75 23.20 -3.70 2.52
C ILE A 75 22.54 -3.75 3.89
N ASP A 76 21.54 -2.90 4.10
CA ASP A 76 20.77 -2.87 5.34
C ASP A 76 19.28 -3.11 5.12
N GLN A 77 18.71 -2.49 4.09
CA GLN A 77 17.32 -2.75 3.69
C GLN A 77 17.26 -3.95 2.75
N TYR A 78 16.28 -4.83 2.94
CA TYR A 78 16.00 -5.91 2.01
C TYR A 78 14.50 -6.18 1.94
N SER A 79 14.09 -6.77 0.84
CA SER A 79 12.82 -7.45 0.69
C SER A 79 13.02 -8.94 0.43
N MET A 80 12.09 -9.77 0.85
CA MET A 80 12.17 -11.23 0.71
C MET A 80 10.84 -11.83 0.30
N GLU A 81 10.86 -12.65 -0.74
CA GLU A 81 9.66 -13.18 -1.42
C GLU A 81 9.84 -14.66 -1.77
N PRO A 82 8.75 -15.42 -1.93
CA PRO A 82 8.81 -16.82 -2.29
C PRO A 82 9.12 -17.05 -3.78
N GLU A 83 9.67 -18.22 -4.08
CA GLU A 83 9.87 -18.66 -5.47
C GLU A 83 8.55 -19.07 -6.15
N ARG A 84 7.63 -19.70 -5.40
CA ARG A 84 6.47 -20.39 -5.96
C ARG A 84 5.23 -20.34 -5.06
N PHE A 85 4.07 -20.60 -5.64
CA PHE A 85 2.87 -20.92 -4.87
C PHE A 85 2.96 -22.31 -4.23
N GLU A 86 2.17 -22.53 -3.19
CA GLU A 86 1.87 -23.84 -2.62
C GLU A 86 0.60 -24.44 -3.23
N THR A 87 -0.46 -23.64 -3.37
CA THR A 87 -1.79 -24.12 -3.75
C THR A 87 -1.98 -24.25 -5.26
N VAL A 88 -1.18 -23.54 -6.05
CA VAL A 88 -1.18 -23.60 -7.52
C VAL A 88 0.21 -24.00 -8.01
N THR A 89 0.28 -24.75 -9.11
CA THR A 89 1.58 -25.09 -9.71
C THR A 89 2.12 -23.88 -10.49
N GLY A 90 3.20 -23.28 -10.01
CA GLY A 90 3.86 -22.19 -10.72
C GLY A 90 4.68 -21.30 -9.81
N ARG A 91 5.44 -20.37 -10.42
CA ARG A 91 6.13 -19.31 -9.69
C ARG A 91 5.12 -18.35 -9.07
N ILE A 92 5.49 -17.70 -7.97
CA ILE A 92 4.69 -16.60 -7.43
C ILE A 92 4.54 -15.52 -8.51
N THR A 93 3.41 -14.83 -8.51
CA THR A 93 3.11 -13.71 -9.42
C THR A 93 3.73 -12.40 -8.91
N VAL A 94 3.53 -11.33 -9.68
CA VAL A 94 4.11 -10.01 -9.40
C VAL A 94 3.54 -9.33 -8.17
N GLY A 95 2.34 -9.71 -7.71
CA GLY A 95 1.60 -9.02 -6.67
C GLY A 95 2.34 -8.88 -5.35
N VAL A 96 2.97 -9.96 -4.86
CA VAL A 96 3.78 -9.93 -3.63
C VAL A 96 4.99 -9.01 -3.80
N PHE A 97 5.74 -9.14 -4.90
CA PHE A 97 6.87 -8.26 -5.21
C PHE A 97 6.48 -6.79 -5.27
N ALA A 98 5.33 -6.49 -5.88
CA ALA A 98 4.85 -5.11 -6.03
C ALA A 98 4.37 -4.51 -4.69
N HIS A 99 3.81 -5.32 -3.79
CA HIS A 99 3.48 -4.92 -2.43
C HIS A 99 4.75 -4.58 -1.64
N GLU A 100 5.73 -5.48 -1.63
CA GLU A 100 6.98 -5.24 -0.90
C GLU A 100 7.80 -4.10 -1.49
N PHE A 101 7.75 -3.91 -2.81
CA PHE A 101 8.33 -2.74 -3.45
C PHE A 101 7.68 -1.44 -2.95
N GLY A 102 6.38 -1.48 -2.58
CA GLY A 102 5.73 -0.38 -1.88
C GLY A 102 6.41 -0.03 -0.56
N HIS A 103 6.79 -1.01 0.25
CA HIS A 103 7.57 -0.79 1.48
C HIS A 103 8.98 -0.29 1.23
N VAL A 104 9.65 -0.78 0.17
CA VAL A 104 10.96 -0.26 -0.26
C VAL A 104 10.85 1.22 -0.62
N LEU A 105 9.76 1.64 -1.25
CA LEU A 105 9.47 3.06 -1.52
C LEU A 105 9.00 3.84 -0.26
N GLY A 106 8.85 3.17 0.87
CA GLY A 106 8.53 3.75 2.16
C GLY A 106 7.06 3.61 2.58
N LEU A 107 6.16 3.01 1.82
CA LEU A 107 4.74 2.94 2.21
C LEU A 107 4.50 1.94 3.36
N PRO A 108 3.55 2.21 4.28
CA PRO A 108 3.11 1.23 5.28
C PRO A 108 2.07 0.27 4.71
N ASP A 109 1.83 -0.81 5.46
CA ASP A 109 0.66 -1.67 5.26
C ASP A 109 -0.64 -0.90 5.50
N LEU A 110 -1.61 -1.11 4.62
CA LEU A 110 -2.98 -0.59 4.72
C LEU A 110 -4.03 -1.68 4.94
N TYR A 111 -3.60 -2.94 5.14
CA TYR A 111 -4.44 -3.94 5.80
C TYR A 111 -4.35 -3.80 7.32
N ASP A 112 -5.27 -4.45 8.01
CA ASP A 112 -5.26 -4.52 9.46
C ASP A 112 -4.38 -5.67 9.94
N ARG A 113 -3.29 -5.33 10.64
CA ARG A 113 -2.24 -6.30 10.99
C ARG A 113 -2.69 -7.28 12.07
N ASP A 114 -3.70 -6.93 12.87
CA ASP A 114 -4.26 -7.84 13.87
C ASP A 114 -5.33 -8.80 13.30
N ARG A 115 -5.72 -8.56 12.04
CA ARG A 115 -6.65 -9.36 11.23
C ARG A 115 -8.10 -9.31 11.69
N SER A 116 -8.52 -8.30 12.44
CA SER A 116 -9.94 -8.05 12.73
C SER A 116 -10.71 -7.61 11.48
N THR A 117 -10.04 -6.88 10.56
CA THR A 117 -10.57 -6.40 9.28
C THR A 117 -9.58 -6.68 8.13
N TYR A 118 -9.93 -6.26 6.90
CA TYR A 118 -9.05 -6.29 5.73
C TYR A 118 -8.47 -4.91 5.39
N GLY A 119 -8.60 -3.94 6.29
CA GLY A 119 -8.22 -2.55 6.05
C GLY A 119 -8.97 -1.95 4.85
N ILE A 120 -8.23 -1.47 3.85
CA ILE A 120 -8.82 -0.97 2.59
C ILE A 120 -9.08 -2.07 1.53
N GLY A 121 -8.93 -3.35 1.88
CA GLY A 121 -9.28 -4.49 1.02
C GLY A 121 -8.60 -4.47 -0.35
N TRP A 122 -9.35 -4.77 -1.41
CA TRP A 122 -8.84 -4.81 -2.78
C TRP A 122 -8.61 -3.42 -3.40
N PHE A 123 -8.97 -2.33 -2.71
CA PHE A 123 -8.87 -0.97 -3.25
C PHE A 123 -7.45 -0.40 -3.29
N GLY A 124 -6.48 -1.07 -2.66
CA GLY A 124 -5.07 -0.72 -2.76
C GLY A 124 -4.12 -1.91 -2.59
N ILE A 125 -2.99 -1.86 -3.29
CA ILE A 125 -1.97 -2.91 -3.25
C ILE A 125 -1.31 -3.08 -1.88
N MET A 126 -1.25 -2.02 -1.07
CA MET A 126 -0.73 -2.08 0.31
C MET A 126 -1.69 -2.78 1.28
N ALA A 127 -2.82 -3.28 0.79
CA ALA A 127 -3.75 -4.14 1.51
C ALA A 127 -3.90 -5.48 0.74
N ALA A 128 -5.13 -5.99 0.62
CA ALA A 128 -5.40 -7.24 -0.08
C ALA A 128 -5.30 -7.12 -1.62
N GLY A 129 -5.15 -5.91 -2.15
CA GLY A 129 -4.98 -5.65 -3.58
C GLY A 129 -3.77 -6.33 -4.22
N SER A 130 -2.74 -6.68 -3.44
CA SER A 130 -1.57 -7.45 -3.89
C SER A 130 -1.92 -8.85 -4.39
N TRP A 131 -3.05 -9.41 -3.98
CA TRP A 131 -3.53 -10.73 -4.39
C TRP A 131 -4.51 -10.71 -5.56
N GLY A 132 -4.73 -9.56 -6.18
CA GLY A 132 -5.69 -9.39 -7.27
C GLY A 132 -5.47 -10.40 -8.42
N ASP A 133 -6.56 -11.02 -8.86
CA ASP A 133 -6.59 -12.13 -9.83
C ASP A 133 -7.50 -11.85 -11.04
N ALA A 134 -7.80 -10.58 -11.30
CA ALA A 134 -8.75 -10.12 -12.31
C ALA A 134 -10.14 -10.79 -12.18
N ASN A 135 -10.66 -10.89 -10.95
CA ASN A 135 -11.94 -11.52 -10.65
C ASN A 135 -11.98 -13.01 -11.06
N GLY A 136 -10.94 -13.75 -10.66
CA GLY A 136 -10.77 -15.18 -10.92
C GLY A 136 -10.38 -15.54 -12.37
N GLN A 137 -9.98 -14.56 -13.18
CA GLN A 137 -9.54 -14.79 -14.57
C GLN A 137 -8.03 -15.04 -14.69
N GLY A 138 -7.25 -14.59 -13.70
CA GLY A 138 -5.81 -14.80 -13.59
C GLY A 138 -5.43 -15.63 -12.37
N LEU A 139 -4.13 -15.82 -12.19
CA LEU A 139 -3.58 -16.35 -10.94
C LEU A 139 -3.66 -15.29 -9.83
N PRO A 140 -3.72 -15.69 -8.55
CA PRO A 140 -3.63 -14.76 -7.42
C PRO A 140 -2.40 -13.87 -7.57
N GLY A 141 -2.57 -12.54 -7.46
CA GLY A 141 -1.51 -11.54 -7.62
C GLY A 141 -0.96 -11.36 -9.04
N GLU A 142 -1.59 -11.94 -10.07
CA GLU A 142 -1.23 -11.66 -11.47
C GLU A 142 -1.68 -10.26 -11.90
N TYR A 143 -2.76 -9.77 -11.30
CA TYR A 143 -3.34 -8.45 -11.54
C TYR A 143 -3.49 -7.70 -10.22
N PRO A 144 -2.40 -7.38 -9.50
CA PRO A 144 -2.51 -6.58 -8.29
C PRO A 144 -3.16 -5.24 -8.61
N THR A 145 -4.02 -4.73 -7.72
CA THR A 145 -4.63 -3.41 -7.94
C THR A 145 -3.58 -2.30 -7.85
N HIS A 146 -3.88 -1.14 -8.41
CA HIS A 146 -2.98 0.01 -8.25
C HIS A 146 -2.86 0.42 -6.77
N PHE A 147 -1.75 1.09 -6.43
CA PHE A 147 -1.71 1.97 -5.27
C PHE A 147 -2.97 2.86 -5.24
N CYS A 148 -3.58 3.00 -4.06
CA CYS A 148 -4.67 3.95 -3.90
C CYS A 148 -4.13 5.38 -3.96
N VAL A 149 -5.03 6.36 -4.12
CA VAL A 149 -4.64 7.77 -4.23
C VAL A 149 -3.78 8.26 -3.06
N TRP A 150 -4.04 7.78 -1.83
CA TRP A 150 -3.20 8.11 -0.68
C TRP A 150 -1.76 7.64 -0.89
N SER A 151 -1.54 6.36 -1.22
CA SER A 151 -0.20 5.83 -1.48
C SER A 151 0.51 6.57 -2.64
N LYS A 152 -0.22 6.88 -3.72
CA LYS A 152 0.34 7.65 -4.84
C LYS A 152 0.72 9.08 -4.43
N TYR A 153 -0.07 9.71 -3.57
CA TYR A 153 0.19 11.06 -3.07
C TYR A 153 1.42 11.07 -2.17
N GLN A 154 1.54 10.09 -1.26
CA GLN A 154 2.70 9.93 -0.39
C GLN A 154 4.01 9.72 -1.18
N LEU A 155 3.94 8.96 -2.27
CA LEU A 155 5.08 8.73 -3.17
C LEU A 155 5.34 9.89 -4.17
N GLY A 156 4.53 10.95 -4.14
CA GLY A 156 4.64 12.07 -5.09
C GLY A 156 4.28 11.72 -6.54
N PHE A 157 3.57 10.60 -6.77
CA PHE A 157 3.11 10.19 -8.10
C PHE A 157 1.90 10.99 -8.57
N VAL A 158 1.13 11.55 -7.62
CA VAL A 158 -0.01 12.43 -7.89
C VAL A 158 0.03 13.61 -6.93
N SER A 159 -0.52 14.75 -7.37
CA SER A 159 -0.70 15.95 -6.55
C SER A 159 -2.18 16.31 -6.54
N PRO A 160 -2.96 15.85 -5.53
CA PRO A 160 -4.39 16.09 -5.48
C PRO A 160 -4.73 17.59 -5.47
N VAL A 161 -5.84 17.96 -6.11
CA VAL A 161 -6.35 19.33 -6.09
C VAL A 161 -7.01 19.59 -4.73
N GLU A 162 -6.45 20.53 -3.96
CA GLU A 162 -6.97 20.91 -2.64
C GLU A 162 -8.27 21.71 -2.71
N ILE A 163 -9.30 21.19 -2.04
CA ILE A 163 -10.63 21.80 -1.90
C ILE A 163 -10.86 22.15 -0.44
N GLY A 164 -10.34 23.31 -0.02
CA GLY A 164 -10.55 23.83 1.33
C GLY A 164 -11.98 24.34 1.55
N ARG A 165 -12.43 24.35 2.82
CA ARG A 165 -13.71 25.00 3.21
C ARG A 165 -13.65 26.54 3.18
N HIS A 166 -12.48 27.11 2.95
CA HIS A 166 -12.22 28.54 3.03
C HIS A 166 -12.58 29.28 1.74
N GLY A 167 -13.88 29.50 1.52
CA GLY A 167 -14.35 30.65 0.73
C GLY A 167 -14.11 30.62 -0.79
N ILE A 168 -13.91 29.46 -1.41
CA ILE A 168 -13.75 29.34 -2.87
C ILE A 168 -15.00 28.74 -3.52
N SER A 169 -15.29 29.26 -4.71
CA SER A 169 -16.35 28.87 -5.64
C SER A 169 -16.66 27.37 -5.63
N LYS A 170 -17.96 27.06 -5.51
CA LYS A 170 -18.52 25.73 -5.74
C LYS A 170 -17.92 25.15 -7.02
N LEU A 171 -17.06 24.13 -6.89
CA LEU A 171 -16.65 23.33 -8.02
C LEU A 171 -17.85 22.47 -8.40
N GLU A 172 -18.34 22.64 -9.63
CA GLU A 172 -19.54 21.99 -10.13
C GLU A 172 -19.24 21.36 -11.49
N HIS A 173 -19.73 20.15 -11.70
CA HIS A 173 -19.49 19.37 -12.93
C HIS A 173 -18.02 19.03 -13.18
N GLU A 174 -17.23 18.91 -12.12
CA GLU A 174 -15.86 18.42 -12.23
C GLU A 174 -15.85 16.97 -12.72
N TRP A 175 -14.95 16.71 -13.66
CA TRP A 175 -14.67 15.37 -14.14
C TRP A 175 -13.46 14.82 -13.40
N VAL A 176 -13.60 13.63 -12.80
CA VAL A 176 -12.48 12.90 -12.21
C VAL A 176 -12.13 11.78 -13.20
N ALA A 177 -11.00 11.90 -13.91
CA ALA A 177 -10.60 10.86 -14.85
C ALA A 177 -10.19 9.57 -14.12
N ASN A 178 -10.20 8.46 -14.86
CA ASN A 178 -9.84 7.16 -14.31
C ASN A 178 -8.36 7.13 -13.87
N ALA A 179 -8.12 6.85 -12.59
CA ALA A 179 -6.81 6.90 -11.93
C ALA A 179 -5.83 5.81 -12.40
N ALA A 180 -6.27 4.85 -13.21
CA ALA A 180 -5.38 3.87 -13.84
C ALA A 180 -4.45 4.50 -14.90
N ASN A 181 -4.82 5.64 -15.49
CA ASN A 181 -4.04 6.29 -16.56
C ASN A 181 -3.95 7.82 -16.42
N ASN A 182 -4.44 8.39 -15.32
CA ASN A 182 -4.47 9.83 -15.07
C ASN A 182 -4.09 10.07 -13.60
N ASP A 183 -3.58 11.27 -13.33
CA ASP A 183 -3.21 11.78 -12.00
C ASP A 183 -4.31 12.62 -11.35
N ASP A 184 -5.51 12.66 -11.96
CA ASP A 184 -6.69 13.36 -11.45
C ASP A 184 -7.11 12.82 -10.07
N ALA A 185 -6.91 13.65 -9.04
CA ALA A 185 -7.29 13.38 -7.66
C ALA A 185 -7.68 14.69 -6.95
N TYR A 186 -8.49 14.57 -5.90
CA TYR A 186 -8.90 15.72 -5.08
C TYR A 186 -8.64 15.45 -3.61
N CYS A 187 -8.14 16.46 -2.90
CA CYS A 187 -8.07 16.47 -1.44
C CYS A 187 -9.18 17.37 -0.91
N LEU A 188 -10.09 16.83 -0.11
CA LEU A 188 -11.17 17.57 0.51
C LEU A 188 -10.81 17.81 1.97
N LEU A 189 -10.93 19.06 2.41
CA LEU A 189 -10.38 19.56 3.68
C LEU A 189 -8.86 19.69 3.63
N ASP A 190 -8.31 20.42 4.60
CA ASP A 190 -6.89 20.79 4.59
C ASP A 190 -6.05 19.62 5.12
N ASP A 191 -5.07 19.21 4.32
CA ASP A 191 -3.88 18.48 4.76
C ASP A 191 -2.79 19.51 5.09
N PRO A 192 -2.59 19.86 6.37
CA PRO A 192 -1.73 20.98 6.73
C PRO A 192 -0.23 20.67 6.60
N ASN A 193 0.16 19.40 6.50
CA ASN A 193 1.57 18.97 6.49
C ASN A 193 2.01 18.40 5.14
N GLY A 194 1.06 18.04 4.27
CA GLY A 194 1.38 17.38 3.01
C GLY A 194 1.73 15.91 3.22
N PRO A 195 2.36 15.28 2.20
CA PRO A 195 2.88 13.92 2.31
C PRO A 195 3.80 13.73 3.51
N ASP A 196 3.53 12.69 4.32
CA ASP A 196 4.35 12.24 5.44
C ASP A 196 5.21 11.05 4.99
N TRP A 197 6.51 11.30 4.83
CA TRP A 197 7.50 10.33 4.37
C TRP A 197 8.33 9.74 5.53
N ASP A 198 8.20 10.27 6.74
CA ASP A 198 8.93 9.78 7.92
C ASP A 198 8.07 8.91 8.85
N TRP A 199 6.76 8.88 8.60
CA TRP A 199 5.76 8.06 9.30
C TRP A 199 5.82 8.25 10.81
N SER A 200 6.23 9.43 11.26
CA SER A 200 6.30 9.78 12.68
C SER A 200 4.94 10.19 13.27
N GLY A 201 3.92 10.28 12.40
CA GLY A 201 2.58 10.74 12.74
C GLY A 201 2.54 12.27 12.76
N SER A 202 1.66 12.83 11.95
CA SER A 202 1.45 14.26 11.79
C SER A 202 0.07 14.69 12.30
N THR A 203 -0.38 15.89 11.94
CA THR A 203 -1.74 16.35 12.23
C THR A 203 -2.49 16.56 10.92
N GLY A 204 -3.69 16.02 10.80
CA GLY A 204 -4.45 16.15 9.56
C GLY A 204 -5.54 15.11 9.54
N GLU A 205 -6.73 15.50 9.09
CA GLU A 205 -7.79 14.55 8.85
C GLU A 205 -8.66 15.07 7.71
N TYR A 206 -8.65 14.35 6.59
CA TYR A 206 -9.15 14.82 5.31
C TYR A 206 -9.67 13.65 4.48
N PHE A 207 -10.17 13.96 3.29
CA PHE A 207 -10.56 12.94 2.32
C PHE A 207 -9.75 13.05 1.04
N LEU A 208 -9.39 11.90 0.47
CA LEU A 208 -8.84 11.84 -0.88
C LEU A 208 -9.85 11.17 -1.81
N VAL A 209 -10.02 11.72 -3.00
CA VAL A 209 -10.98 11.23 -4.00
C VAL A 209 -10.25 10.86 -5.27
N GLU A 210 -10.49 9.64 -5.74
CA GLU A 210 -10.07 9.17 -7.07
C GLU A 210 -11.19 8.38 -7.76
N ASN A 211 -11.12 8.26 -9.08
CA ASN A 211 -12.07 7.48 -9.86
C ASN A 211 -11.42 6.19 -10.37
N ARG A 212 -11.99 5.04 -10.04
CA ARG A 212 -11.38 3.73 -10.30
C ARG A 212 -12.30 2.87 -11.16
N PHE A 213 -11.71 2.23 -12.17
CA PHE A 213 -12.41 1.29 -13.05
C PHE A 213 -11.58 0.03 -13.24
N ARG A 214 -12.25 -1.11 -13.44
CA ARG A 214 -11.66 -2.42 -13.73
C ARG A 214 -10.99 -2.50 -15.09
N THR A 215 -9.86 -1.81 -15.22
CA THR A 215 -9.01 -1.77 -16.41
C THR A 215 -7.55 -2.00 -16.05
N GLY A 216 -6.76 -2.52 -16.99
CA GLY A 216 -5.34 -2.81 -16.73
C GLY A 216 -5.14 -3.75 -15.53
N PHE A 217 -4.37 -3.29 -14.55
CA PHE A 217 -4.11 -3.97 -13.28
C PHE A 217 -5.31 -3.90 -12.31
N ASP A 218 -6.10 -2.82 -12.38
CA ASP A 218 -7.32 -2.65 -11.59
C ASP A 218 -8.47 -3.57 -12.00
N LYS A 219 -8.29 -4.47 -12.98
CA LYS A 219 -9.28 -5.52 -13.30
C LYS A 219 -9.73 -6.33 -12.09
N SER A 220 -8.90 -6.40 -11.07
CA SER A 220 -9.21 -7.09 -9.82
C SER A 220 -10.20 -6.31 -8.96
N LEU A 221 -10.35 -4.99 -9.09
CA LEU A 221 -11.23 -4.22 -8.21
C LEU A 221 -12.65 -4.83 -8.06
N PRO A 222 -13.28 -4.73 -6.88
CA PRO A 222 -14.64 -5.25 -6.66
C PRO A 222 -15.72 -4.56 -7.51
N GLY A 223 -15.46 -3.34 -8.00
CA GLY A 223 -16.39 -2.58 -8.82
C GLY A 223 -15.75 -1.39 -9.51
N ASP A 224 -16.61 -0.54 -10.08
CA ASP A 224 -16.22 0.69 -10.79
C ASP A 224 -16.93 1.89 -10.15
N GLY A 225 -16.22 3.00 -9.94
CA GLY A 225 -16.78 4.20 -9.34
C GLY A 225 -15.75 5.08 -8.63
N LEU A 226 -16.24 6.07 -7.89
CA LEU A 226 -15.42 6.95 -7.08
C LEU A 226 -15.02 6.25 -5.78
N LEU A 227 -13.73 6.19 -5.51
CA LEU A 227 -13.18 5.80 -4.22
C LEU A 227 -12.93 7.08 -3.42
N ILE A 228 -13.54 7.17 -2.24
CA ILE A 228 -13.31 8.26 -1.29
C ILE A 228 -12.62 7.64 -0.08
N LEU A 229 -11.37 8.04 0.14
CA LEU A 229 -10.59 7.62 1.30
C LEU A 229 -10.75 8.62 2.43
N HIS A 230 -10.87 8.10 3.65
CA HIS A 230 -10.60 8.85 4.88
C HIS A 230 -9.10 8.72 5.19
N CYS A 231 -8.46 9.81 5.61
CA CYS A 231 -7.05 9.83 5.99
C CYS A 231 -6.90 10.51 7.36
N ASP A 232 -6.20 9.86 8.30
CA ASP A 232 -5.86 10.39 9.63
C ASP A 232 -4.36 10.29 9.85
N ASP A 233 -3.66 11.40 9.59
CA ASP A 233 -2.20 11.45 9.67
C ASP A 233 -1.68 11.38 11.11
N SER A 234 -2.55 11.44 12.13
CA SER A 234 -2.14 11.19 13.53
C SER A 234 -1.83 9.72 13.82
N ARG A 235 -2.05 8.86 12.83
CA ARG A 235 -1.82 7.42 12.86
C ARG A 235 -0.62 7.09 11.98
N THR A 236 -0.04 5.92 12.19
CA THR A 236 1.10 5.44 11.38
C THR A 236 0.84 4.06 10.81
N HIS A 237 -0.33 3.46 11.11
CA HIS A 237 -0.74 2.12 10.71
C HIS A 237 -2.27 2.02 10.69
N ASN A 238 -2.79 0.94 10.11
CA ASN A 238 -4.23 0.75 9.89
C ASN A 238 -4.98 -0.10 10.92
N ASP A 239 -4.35 -0.46 12.05
CA ASP A 239 -4.94 -1.40 13.04
C ASP A 239 -5.89 -0.74 14.06
N ASN A 240 -6.56 0.36 13.70
CA ASN A 240 -7.54 1.01 14.56
C ASN A 240 -8.78 1.32 13.74
N GLU A 241 -9.85 0.58 13.97
CA GLU A 241 -11.07 0.59 13.16
C GLU A 241 -11.86 1.91 13.30
N GLU A 242 -11.63 2.66 14.39
CA GLU A 242 -12.23 3.98 14.62
C GLU A 242 -11.36 5.11 14.05
N HIS A 243 -10.04 4.93 14.07
CA HIS A 243 -9.03 5.90 13.63
C HIS A 243 -7.90 5.20 12.85
N PRO A 244 -8.20 4.73 11.63
CA PRO A 244 -7.20 4.13 10.75
C PRO A 244 -6.35 5.22 10.09
N LEU A 245 -5.12 4.89 9.69
CA LEU A 245 -4.32 5.79 8.86
C LEU A 245 -5.03 6.08 7.53
N VAL A 246 -5.57 5.03 6.89
CA VAL A 246 -6.38 5.14 5.67
C VAL A 246 -7.62 4.27 5.80
N GLY A 247 -8.79 4.90 5.73
CA GLY A 247 -10.09 4.26 5.64
C GLY A 247 -10.77 4.48 4.30
N ILE A 248 -11.90 3.82 4.09
CA ILE A 248 -12.80 4.05 2.96
C ILE A 248 -14.09 4.65 3.48
N MET A 249 -14.56 5.72 2.84
CA MET A 249 -15.95 6.16 2.98
C MET A 249 -16.81 5.25 2.12
N GLN A 250 -17.53 4.31 2.74
CA GLN A 250 -18.24 3.28 1.98
C GLN A 250 -19.52 3.82 1.33
N GLY A 251 -19.67 3.55 0.03
CA GLY A 251 -20.81 3.96 -0.77
C GLY A 251 -22.10 3.16 -0.54
N ASP A 252 -22.06 2.10 0.26
CA ASP A 252 -23.23 1.31 0.61
C ASP A 252 -23.97 1.83 1.85
N GLY A 253 -23.37 2.82 2.53
CA GLY A 253 -23.89 3.46 3.73
C GLY A 253 -23.38 2.84 5.04
N ASP A 254 -22.45 1.88 4.99
CA ASP A 254 -21.71 1.48 6.18
C ASP A 254 -20.87 2.65 6.70
N GLY A 255 -20.91 2.84 8.02
CA GLY A 255 -20.18 3.89 8.71
C GLY A 255 -18.75 3.49 9.08
N ASP A 256 -18.37 2.23 8.89
CA ASP A 256 -17.03 1.74 9.18
C ASP A 256 -16.00 2.13 8.11
N PHE A 257 -14.80 2.46 8.57
CA PHE A 257 -13.72 2.88 7.68
C PHE A 257 -12.95 1.69 7.09
N LEU A 258 -12.84 0.60 7.86
CA LEU A 258 -12.11 -0.60 7.46
C LEU A 258 -13.10 -1.69 7.08
N LEU A 259 -12.77 -2.42 6.02
CA LEU A 259 -13.66 -3.40 5.43
C LEU A 259 -13.63 -4.73 6.20
N PRO A 260 -14.80 -5.32 6.53
CA PRO A 260 -14.86 -6.65 7.14
C PRO A 260 -14.59 -7.78 6.12
N ASP A 261 -14.45 -7.45 4.84
CA ASP A 261 -14.15 -8.35 3.74
C ASP A 261 -13.19 -7.70 2.72
N LEU A 262 -13.01 -8.32 1.55
CA LEU A 262 -12.10 -7.81 0.51
C LEU A 262 -12.60 -6.54 -0.20
N GLY A 263 -13.81 -6.07 0.14
CA GLY A 263 -14.51 -4.98 -0.51
C GLY A 263 -15.53 -5.47 -1.54
N THR A 264 -16.54 -4.63 -1.77
CA THR A 264 -17.60 -4.85 -2.74
C THR A 264 -17.69 -3.67 -3.72
N GLY A 265 -18.33 -3.90 -4.86
CA GLY A 265 -18.58 -2.81 -5.80
C GLY A 265 -19.52 -1.73 -5.27
N GLU A 266 -20.21 -1.95 -4.15
CA GLU A 266 -21.11 -0.97 -3.53
C GLU A 266 -20.37 0.01 -2.60
N ASP A 267 -19.16 -0.34 -2.15
CA ASP A 267 -18.31 0.54 -1.35
C ASP A 267 -17.83 1.76 -2.17
N LEU A 268 -17.90 1.67 -3.50
CA LEU A 268 -17.59 2.77 -4.43
C LEU A 268 -18.80 3.68 -4.67
N TRP A 269 -18.55 4.99 -4.66
CA TRP A 269 -19.56 6.01 -4.87
C TRP A 269 -19.98 6.10 -6.34
N LYS A 270 -21.30 6.08 -6.56
CA LYS A 270 -21.96 6.15 -7.87
C LYS A 270 -23.07 7.21 -7.83
N ASN A 271 -23.69 7.49 -8.98
CA ASN A 271 -24.78 8.47 -9.10
C ASN A 271 -25.98 8.24 -8.16
N ALA A 272 -26.21 7.00 -7.70
CA ALA A 272 -27.33 6.65 -6.82
C ALA A 272 -26.96 6.63 -5.33
N THR A 273 -25.68 6.82 -5.01
CA THR A 273 -25.17 6.77 -3.65
C THR A 273 -25.49 8.07 -2.90
N TYR A 274 -25.80 7.97 -1.61
CA TYR A 274 -26.09 9.10 -0.73
C TYR A 274 -25.36 8.91 0.60
N GLY A 275 -24.97 10.00 1.26
CA GLY A 275 -24.35 9.97 2.60
C GLY A 275 -23.06 10.78 2.73
N PHE A 276 -22.40 11.12 1.62
CA PHE A 276 -21.23 11.98 1.57
C PHE A 276 -21.57 13.33 0.96
N GLY A 277 -21.09 14.42 1.58
CA GLY A 277 -21.37 15.78 1.13
C GLY A 277 -20.61 16.84 1.93
N ASP A 278 -21.05 18.09 1.81
CA ASP A 278 -20.44 19.27 2.45
C ASP A 278 -20.41 19.22 3.98
N SER A 279 -21.31 18.44 4.58
CA SER A 279 -21.39 18.22 6.02
C SER A 279 -20.60 17.01 6.51
N SER A 280 -20.04 16.19 5.61
CA SER A 280 -19.20 15.04 5.98
C SER A 280 -18.01 15.50 6.80
N ASN A 281 -17.75 14.77 7.87
CA ASN A 281 -16.66 14.99 8.79
C ASN A 281 -15.78 13.74 8.79
N PRO A 282 -14.47 13.86 8.52
CA PRO A 282 -13.58 12.70 8.54
C PRO A 282 -13.51 12.09 9.94
N ARG A 283 -13.78 12.88 10.99
CA ARG A 283 -13.86 12.37 12.36
C ARG A 283 -15.12 11.57 12.62
N LYS A 284 -14.96 10.30 13.02
CA LYS A 284 -16.00 9.59 13.76
C LYS A 284 -16.26 10.29 15.11
N PRO A 285 -17.52 10.58 15.48
CA PRO A 285 -17.83 11.11 16.80
C PRO A 285 -17.50 10.09 17.88
N VAL A 286 -16.71 10.48 18.88
CA VAL A 286 -16.53 9.71 20.11
C VAL A 286 -17.82 9.86 20.93
N TRP A 287 -18.61 8.79 21.06
CA TRP A 287 -19.87 8.78 21.83
C TRP A 287 -19.65 8.40 23.30
#